data_AF-A0A9J9B7K2-F1
#
_entry.id   AF-A0A9J9B7K2-F1
#
_cell.length_a   1.000
_cell.length_b   1.000
_cell.length_c   1.000
_cell.angle_alpha   90.00
_cell.angle_beta   90.00
_cell.angle_gamma   90.00
#
_symmetry.space_group_name_H-M   'P 1'
#
loop_
_entity.id
_entity.type
_entity.pdbx_description
1 polymer ?
#
loop_
_entity_poly.entity_id
_entity_poly.type
_entity_poly.pdbx_seq_one_letter_code
_entity_poly.pdbx_strand_id
1 'polypeptide(L)' 'MDNANNGLWDVFKSVAASVFGVQSSANRERDFQQKSFVPYVVVGVIFVVALVISLVLVVSVVVPS' A
#
# COMPACT_ATOMS: atom_id res chain seq x y z
N MET A 1 26.03 11.28 0.64
CA MET A 1 24.99 12.34 0.67
C MET A 1 23.65 11.66 0.60
N ASP A 2 23.23 11.28 1.78
CA ASP A 2 22.10 10.53 2.26
C ASP A 2 20.90 11.48 2.35
N ASN A 3 20.08 11.46 1.31
CA ASN A 3 18.80 12.14 1.31
C ASN A 3 17.76 11.20 1.93
N ALA A 4 17.62 11.20 3.25
CA ALA A 4 16.57 10.47 3.97
C ALA A 4 15.15 10.83 3.48
N ASN A 5 15.00 11.98 2.81
CA ASN A 5 13.78 12.45 2.16
C ASN A 5 13.41 11.68 0.87
N ASN A 6 14.33 10.91 0.30
CA ASN A 6 14.11 10.20 -0.97
C ASN A 6 13.55 8.79 -0.76
N GLY A 7 13.96 8.10 0.31
CA GLY A 7 13.55 6.72 0.58
C GLY A 7 12.06 6.57 0.89
N LEU A 8 11.50 7.43 1.74
CA LEU A 8 10.05 7.42 2.05
C LEU A 8 9.21 7.81 0.83
N TRP A 9 9.71 8.74 0.02
CA TRP A 9 9.05 9.16 -1.21
C TRP A 9 9.04 8.07 -2.28
N ASP A 10 10.12 7.30 -2.37
CA ASP A 10 10.25 6.16 -3.25
C ASP A 10 9.36 4.98 -2.85
N VAL A 11 9.13 4.79 -1.54
CA VAL A 11 8.16 3.83 -1.02
C VAL A 11 6.74 4.26 -1.35
N PHE A 12 6.39 5.53 -1.11
CA PHE A 12 5.08 6.09 -1.44
C PHE A 12 4.76 5.95 -2.93
N LYS A 13 5.71 6.28 -3.82
CA LYS A 13 5.57 6.08 -5.27
C LYS A 13 5.40 4.61 -5.64
N SER A 14 6.12 3.69 -4.98
CA SER A 14 5.95 2.25 -5.22
C SER A 14 4.54 1.78 -4.88
N VAL A 15 4.06 2.16 -3.70
CA VAL A 15 2.72 1.82 -3.24
C VAL A 15 1.66 2.42 -4.17
N ALA A 16 1.78 3.70 -4.53
CA ALA A 16 0.86 4.33 -5.47
C ALA A 16 0.85 3.64 -6.84
N ALA A 17 2.02 3.38 -7.43
CA ALA A 17 2.14 2.68 -8.71
C ALA A 17 1.57 1.24 -8.65
N SER A 18 1.70 0.56 -7.51
CA SER A 18 1.13 -0.77 -7.29
C SER A 18 -0.40 -0.76 -7.23
N VAL A 19 -1.00 0.26 -6.59
CA VAL A 19 -2.46 0.42 -6.49
C VAL A 19 -3.08 0.73 -7.85
N PHE A 20 -2.41 1.54 -8.68
CA PHE A 20 -2.84 1.84 -10.04
C PHE A 20 -2.43 0.79 -11.08
N GLY A 21 -1.74 -0.28 -10.68
CA GLY A 21 -1.28 -1.35 -11.58
C GLY A 21 -0.13 -0.98 -12.52
N VAL A 22 0.43 0.23 -12.42
CA VAL A 22 1.52 0.77 -13.28
C VAL A 22 2.91 0.51 -12.69
N GLN A 23 3.09 -0.62 -12.02
CA GLN A 23 4.36 -0.97 -11.36
C GLN A 23 5.48 -1.23 -12.39
N SER A 24 6.42 -0.28 -12.49
CA SER A 24 7.63 -0.38 -13.32
C SER A 24 8.52 -1.56 -12.90
N SER A 25 9.25 -2.13 -13.85
CA SER A 25 10.20 -3.24 -13.62
C SER A 25 11.26 -2.89 -12.58
N ALA A 26 11.73 -1.64 -12.52
CA ALA A 26 12.71 -1.19 -11.53
C ALA A 26 12.16 -1.22 -10.09
N ASN A 27 10.90 -0.83 -9.89
CA ASN A 27 10.24 -0.93 -8.58
C ASN A 27 10.00 -2.38 -8.21
N ARG A 28 9.61 -3.21 -9.18
CA ARG A 28 9.38 -4.64 -8.95
C ARG A 28 10.66 -5.37 -8.58
N GLU A 29 11.74 -5.13 -9.30
CA GLU A 29 13.07 -5.67 -8.99
C GLU A 29 13.51 -5.25 -7.58
N ARG A 30 13.39 -3.96 -7.25
CA ARG A 30 13.71 -3.46 -5.91
C ARG A 30 12.88 -4.13 -4.82
N ASP A 31 11.59 -4.33 -5.06
CA ASP A 31 10.66 -4.97 -4.11
C ASP A 31 10.95 -6.48 -3.98
N PHE A 32 11.40 -7.16 -5.05
CA PHE A 32 11.82 -8.56 -5.05
C PHE A 32 13.21 -8.81 -4.46
N GLN A 33 14.10 -7.82 -4.53
CA GLN A 33 15.40 -7.85 -3.88
C GLN A 33 15.32 -7.55 -2.37
N GLN A 34 14.13 -7.21 -1.84
CA GLN A 34 13.95 -7.05 -0.40
C GLN A 34 14.00 -8.40 0.32
N LYS A 35 14.73 -8.41 1.44
CA LYS A 35 15.04 -9.61 2.23
C LYS A 35 13.80 -10.29 2.85
N SER A 36 12.65 -9.63 2.89
CA SER A 36 11.44 -10.15 3.53
C SER A 36 10.16 -9.62 2.88
N PHE A 37 9.23 -10.53 2.59
CA PHE A 37 7.89 -10.19 2.08
C PHE A 37 6.91 -9.76 3.18
N VAL A 38 7.29 -9.95 4.46
CA VAL A 38 6.44 -9.69 5.63
C VAL A 38 5.89 -8.25 5.68
N PRO A 39 6.67 -7.19 5.37
CA PRO A 39 6.15 -5.82 5.37
C PRO A 39 4.98 -5.62 4.40
N TYR A 40 5.02 -6.27 3.23
CA TYR A 40 3.94 -6.20 2.24
C TYR A 40 2.66 -6.86 2.73
N VAL A 41 2.76 -8.00 3.41
CA VAL A 41 1.61 -8.68 4.03
C VAL A 41 0.99 -7.82 5.12
N VAL A 42 1.81 -7.25 6.00
CA VAL A 42 1.33 -6.39 7.09
C VAL A 42 0.56 -5.19 6.53
N VAL A 43 1.13 -4.49 5.54
CA VAL A 43 0.45 -3.36 4.87
C VAL A 43 -0.84 -3.82 4.19
N GLY A 44 -0.81 -4.96 3.49
CA GLY A 44 -2.00 -5.53 2.84
C GLY A 44 -3.12 -5.86 3.82
N VAL A 45 -2.80 -6.48 4.96
CA VAL A 45 -3.78 -6.81 6.00
C VAL A 45 -4.38 -5.54 6.62
N ILE A 46 -3.55 -4.55 6.95
CA ILE A 46 -4.02 -3.25 7.47
C ILE A 46 -4.98 -2.60 6.47
N PHE A 47 -4.63 -2.61 5.18
CA PHE A 47 -5.48 -2.04 4.13
C PHE A 47 -6.82 -2.77 4.02
N VAL A 48 -6.85 -4.10 4.05
CA VAL A 48 -8.08 -4.90 4.00
C VAL A 48 -8.97 -4.62 5.21
N VAL A 49 -8.40 -4.56 6.42
CA VAL A 49 -9.15 -4.22 7.63
C VAL A 49 -9.76 -2.82 7.51
N ALA A 50 -8.99 -1.84 7.05
CA ALA A 50 -9.47 -0.48 6.84
C ALA A 50 -10.59 -0.42 5.78
N LEU A 51 -10.48 -1.20 4.70
CA LEU A 51 -11.51 -1.30 3.67
C LEU A 51 -12.82 -1.85 4.24
N VAL A 52 -12.77 -2.94 5.01
CA VAL A 52 -13.96 -3.55 5.62
C VAL A 52 -14.64 -2.57 6.57
N ILE A 53 -13.88 -1.90 7.44
CA ILE A 53 -14.43 -0.88 8.35
C ILE A 53 -15.11 0.25 7.55
N SER A 54 -14.44 0.75 6.50
CA SER A 54 -14.99 1.78 5.63
C SER A 54 -16.31 1.34 4.99
N LEU A 55 -16.39 0.12 4.47
CA LEU A 55 -17.62 -0.44 3.91
C LEU A 55 -18.74 -0.54 4.94
N VAL A 56 -18.44 -1.00 6.15
CA VAL A 56 -19.42 -1.06 7.25
C VAL A 56 -19.96 0.33 7.59
N LEU A 57 -19.07 1.33 7.69
CA LEU A 57 -19.47 2.72 7.94
C LEU A 57 -20.36 3.25 6.82
N VAL A 58 -19.98 3.05 5.56
CA VAL A 58 -20.79 3.48 4.41
C VAL A 58 -22.17 2.84 4.44
N VAL A 59 -22.26 1.52 4.67
CA VAL A 59 -23.53 0.81 4.76
C VAL A 59 -24.38 1.36 5.90
N SER A 60 -23.78 1.60 7.07
CA SER A 60 -24.49 2.14 8.24
C SER A 60 -25.05 3.55 8.03
N VAL A 61 -24.42 4.34 7.16
CA VAL A 61 -24.87 5.71 6.83
C VAL A 61 -25.93 5.69 5.72
N VAL A 62 -25.80 4.78 4.75
CA VAL A 62 -26.61 4.80 3.53
C VAL A 62 -27.88 3.94 3.64
N VAL A 63 -27.85 2.86 4.42
CA VAL A 63 -29.02 1.99 4.60
C VAL A 63 -29.83 2.49 5.80
N PRO A 64 -31.07 2.97 5.59
CA PRO A 64 -31.97 3.31 6.69
C PRO A 64 -32.24 2.06 7.53
N SER A 65 -32.16 2.19 8.85
CA SER A 65 -32.54 1.17 9.82
C SER A 65 -34.03 0.85 9.78
#